data_AF-A0A428KCP8-F1
#
_entry.id   AF-A0A428KCP8-F1
#
_cell.length_a   1.000
_cell.length_b   1.000
_cell.length_c   1.000
_cell.angle_alpha   90.00
_cell.angle_beta   90.00
_cell.angle_gamma   90.00
#
_symmetry.space_group_name_H-M   'P 1'
#
loop_
_entity.id
_entity.type
_entity.pdbx_description
1 polymer ?
#
loop_
_entity_poly.entity_id
_entity_poly.type
_entity_poly.pdbx_seq_one_letter_code
_entity_poly.pdbx_strand_id
1 'polypeptide(L)'
;MKRVIDFLLDLNPARRQAAALEKTNLRIYGARDLGFYDLTAPTKLLTPTEIRGMAGGLPLFFWSDVPISLLAQLKPAELAERKASMAEWWGVTDTEQALSILNWLKQEGHRQKFQAQLKQQSLHWHRQFESHPLPAVRTVENIAAWDYVRSVCVARWSYDYGYISWEQAWPFIDAATRLALRDFDSWESFAASFLAGRLMWSPESESHGDLAEIVAYLVKSPDSPWRYVAWHDYPLR
;
A
#
# COMPACT_ATOMS: atom_id res chain seq x y z
N MET A 1 25.51 -4.20 26.56
CA MET A 1 24.19 -4.61 27.09
C MET A 1 23.17 -4.83 25.99
N LYS A 2 22.71 -3.82 25.23
CA LYS A 2 21.62 -3.98 24.22
C LYS A 2 21.75 -5.25 23.36
N ARG A 3 22.85 -5.41 22.59
CA ARG A 3 23.13 -6.63 21.79
C ARG A 3 23.09 -7.98 22.54
N VAL A 4 23.36 -8.00 23.84
CA VAL A 4 23.28 -9.23 24.66
C VAL A 4 21.84 -9.49 25.11
N ILE A 5 21.09 -8.42 25.40
CA ILE A 5 19.65 -8.49 25.68
C ILE A 5 18.91 -8.92 24.41
N ASP A 6 19.22 -8.31 23.25
CA ASP A 6 18.66 -8.66 21.95
C ASP A 6 18.93 -10.15 21.63
N PHE A 7 20.18 -10.62 21.80
CA PHE A 7 20.57 -12.03 21.64
C PHE A 7 19.84 -13.00 22.59
N LEU A 8 19.66 -12.62 23.86
CA LEU A 8 18.91 -13.44 24.84
C LEU A 8 17.40 -13.43 24.56
N LEU A 9 16.86 -12.35 23.99
CA LEU A 9 15.47 -12.25 23.57
C LEU A 9 15.20 -13.05 22.28
N ASP A 10 16.16 -13.11 21.35
CA ASP A 10 16.13 -14.01 20.18
C ASP A 10 16.15 -15.48 20.60
N LEU A 11 16.70 -15.82 21.77
CA LEU A 11 16.65 -17.19 22.27
C LEU A 11 15.25 -17.63 22.74
N ASN A 12 14.28 -16.74 22.92
CA ASN A 12 12.92 -17.09 23.32
C ASN A 12 12.17 -17.89 22.21
N PRO A 13 11.78 -19.15 22.43
CA PRO A 13 11.12 -19.97 21.41
C PRO A 13 9.82 -19.38 20.87
N ALA A 14 9.01 -18.73 21.72
CA ALA A 14 7.74 -18.12 21.31
C ALA A 14 7.97 -16.91 20.38
N ARG A 15 9.01 -16.11 20.63
CA ARG A 15 9.39 -15.01 19.73
C ARG A 15 9.90 -15.52 18.38
N ARG A 16 10.73 -16.57 18.37
CA ARG A 16 11.17 -17.20 17.12
C ARG A 16 10.01 -17.78 16.33
N GLN A 17 9.03 -18.40 17.00
CA GLN A 17 7.84 -18.94 16.35
C GLN A 17 6.94 -17.84 15.78
N ALA A 18 6.76 -16.73 16.50
CA ALA A 18 6.03 -15.56 16.00
C ALA A 18 6.72 -14.94 14.77
N ALA A 19 8.03 -14.71 14.81
CA ALA A 19 8.80 -14.17 13.68
C ALA A 19 8.82 -15.12 12.45
N ALA A 20 8.82 -16.44 12.68
CA ALA A 20 8.70 -17.43 11.62
C ALA A 20 7.29 -17.44 10.99
N LEU A 21 6.24 -17.26 11.80
CA LEU A 21 4.86 -17.13 11.34
C LEU A 21 4.68 -15.83 10.53
N GLU A 22 5.19 -14.70 11.00
CA GLU A 22 5.17 -13.41 10.29
C GLU A 22 5.82 -13.53 8.90
N LYS A 23 7.03 -14.07 8.79
CA LYS A 23 7.71 -14.31 7.50
C LYS A 23 6.91 -15.25 6.59
N THR A 24 6.25 -16.25 7.16
CA THR A 24 5.40 -17.18 6.42
C THR A 24 4.15 -16.47 5.88
N ASN A 25 3.51 -15.65 6.71
CA ASN A 25 2.35 -14.85 6.32
C ASN A 25 2.71 -13.82 5.24
N LEU A 26 3.84 -13.13 5.36
CA LEU A 26 4.33 -12.19 4.35
C LEU A 26 4.56 -12.88 3.00
N ARG A 27 5.17 -14.07 3.00
CA ARG A 27 5.46 -14.80 1.78
C ARG A 27 4.21 -15.36 1.08
N ILE A 28 3.19 -15.77 1.83
CA ILE A 28 1.97 -16.40 1.28
C ILE A 28 0.88 -15.36 1.00
N TYR A 29 0.68 -14.42 1.93
CA TYR A 29 -0.45 -13.48 1.97
C TYR A 29 -0.07 -12.02 1.75
N GLY A 30 1.20 -11.66 1.89
CA GLY A 30 1.67 -10.27 1.79
C GLY A 30 1.29 -9.36 2.96
N ALA A 31 0.81 -9.95 4.06
CA ALA A 31 0.53 -9.30 5.34
C ALA A 31 1.30 -10.03 6.45
N ARG A 32 1.63 -9.35 7.55
CA ARG A 32 2.39 -9.90 8.68
C ARG A 32 1.47 -10.69 9.60
N ASP A 33 0.31 -10.11 9.90
CA ASP A 33 -0.71 -10.68 10.78
C ASP A 33 -2.04 -10.86 10.05
N LEU A 34 -2.69 -12.01 10.27
CA LEU A 34 -4.05 -12.30 9.82
C LEU A 34 -5.06 -12.35 10.97
N GLY A 35 -4.64 -12.03 12.20
CA GLY A 35 -5.46 -12.00 13.41
C GLY A 35 -6.70 -11.09 13.31
N PHE A 36 -6.71 -10.14 12.38
CA PHE A 36 -7.83 -9.23 12.11
C PHE A 36 -8.97 -9.89 11.30
N TYR A 37 -8.71 -11.02 10.64
CA TYR A 37 -9.66 -11.67 9.73
C TYR A 37 -10.31 -12.91 10.36
N ASP A 38 -11.54 -13.19 9.97
CA ASP A 38 -12.20 -14.47 10.24
C ASP A 38 -11.82 -15.49 9.16
N LEU A 39 -10.83 -16.33 9.49
CA LEU A 39 -10.38 -17.42 8.64
C LEU A 39 -11.24 -18.70 8.77
N THR A 40 -12.31 -18.68 9.57
CA THR A 40 -13.29 -19.77 9.66
C THR A 40 -14.45 -19.57 8.67
N ALA A 41 -14.70 -18.33 8.26
CA ALA A 41 -15.62 -17.98 7.18
C ALA A 41 -15.03 -18.33 5.80
N PRO A 42 -15.87 -18.43 4.74
CA PRO A 42 -15.38 -18.62 3.37
C PRO A 42 -14.43 -17.51 2.92
N THR A 43 -13.31 -17.90 2.31
CA THR A 43 -12.29 -17.00 1.77
C THR A 43 -12.08 -17.25 0.26
N LYS A 44 -11.55 -16.25 -0.45
CA LYS A 44 -11.13 -16.39 -1.86
C LYS A 44 -9.62 -16.13 -1.96
N LEU A 45 -8.87 -17.09 -2.49
CA LEU A 45 -7.51 -16.85 -2.98
C LEU A 45 -7.58 -16.05 -4.29
N LEU A 46 -6.71 -15.05 -4.40
CA LEU A 46 -6.60 -14.20 -5.58
C LEU A 46 -5.69 -14.85 -6.63
N THR A 47 -6.04 -14.64 -7.91
CA THR A 47 -5.23 -15.06 -9.06
C THR A 47 -3.89 -14.30 -9.11
N PRO A 48 -2.86 -14.79 -9.83
CA PRO A 48 -1.59 -14.07 -10.00
C PRO A 48 -1.77 -12.63 -10.55
N THR A 49 -2.74 -12.43 -11.44
CA THR A 49 -3.12 -11.10 -11.94
C THR A 49 -3.69 -10.22 -10.83
N GLU A 50 -4.64 -10.73 -10.05
CA GLU A 50 -5.22 -9.99 -8.92
C GLU A 50 -4.16 -9.64 -7.87
N ILE A 51 -3.25 -10.58 -7.55
CA ILE A 51 -2.10 -10.37 -6.66
C ILE A 51 -1.19 -9.26 -7.19
N ARG A 52 -0.87 -9.25 -8.49
CA ARG A 52 -0.01 -8.20 -9.08
C ARG A 52 -0.66 -6.82 -9.03
N GLY A 53 -1.98 -6.73 -9.18
CA GLY A 53 -2.70 -5.45 -9.02
C GLY A 53 -2.70 -4.99 -7.57
N MET A 54 -3.03 -5.90 -6.66
CA MET A 54 -3.04 -5.68 -5.22
C MET A 54 -1.67 -5.28 -4.65
N ALA A 55 -0.57 -5.79 -5.20
CA ALA A 55 0.78 -5.39 -4.81
C ALA A 55 1.07 -3.89 -5.01
N GLY A 56 0.31 -3.19 -5.87
CA GLY A 56 0.36 -1.73 -5.99
C GLY A 56 -0.10 -0.98 -4.74
N GLY A 57 -0.94 -1.59 -3.89
CA GLY A 57 -1.43 -0.99 -2.64
C GLY A 57 -0.53 -1.21 -1.43
N LEU A 58 0.55 -2.01 -1.56
CA LEU A 58 1.40 -2.41 -0.43
C LEU A 58 1.91 -1.27 0.47
N PRO A 59 2.28 -0.07 -0.02
CA PRO A 59 2.74 1.01 0.84
C PRO A 59 1.72 1.50 1.91
N LEU A 60 0.43 1.22 1.73
CA LEU A 60 -0.61 1.48 2.75
C LEU A 60 -1.19 0.17 3.33
N PHE A 61 -1.24 -0.92 2.56
CA PHE A 61 -1.67 -2.23 3.08
C PHE A 61 -0.73 -2.78 4.17
N PHE A 62 0.56 -2.47 4.13
CA PHE A 62 1.51 -2.84 5.18
C PHE A 62 1.25 -2.13 6.51
N TRP A 63 0.53 -1.00 6.52
CA TRP A 63 0.16 -0.30 7.76
C TRP A 63 -0.97 -1.05 8.51
N SER A 64 -1.89 -1.65 7.76
CA SER A 64 -3.15 -2.23 8.27
C SER A 64 -3.27 -3.75 8.05
N ASP A 65 -2.15 -4.38 7.71
CA ASP A 65 -2.00 -5.81 7.37
C ASP A 65 -3.13 -6.34 6.48
N VAL A 66 -3.27 -5.71 5.30
CA VAL A 66 -4.23 -6.13 4.28
C VAL A 66 -3.58 -7.14 3.33
N PRO A 67 -4.04 -8.40 3.31
CA PRO A 67 -3.41 -9.45 2.51
C PRO A 67 -3.69 -9.27 1.01
N ILE A 68 -2.64 -9.35 0.19
CA ILE A 68 -2.70 -9.13 -1.26
C ILE A 68 -3.06 -10.38 -2.07
N SER A 69 -3.07 -11.57 -1.45
CA SER A 69 -3.45 -12.84 -2.11
C SER A 69 -4.71 -13.49 -1.57
N LEU A 70 -5.35 -12.88 -0.56
CA LEU A 70 -6.51 -13.43 0.14
C LEU A 70 -7.60 -12.36 0.31
N LEU A 71 -8.82 -12.69 -0.10
CA LEU A 71 -10.03 -12.03 0.36
C LEU A 71 -10.59 -12.84 1.53
N ALA A 72 -10.57 -12.26 2.71
CA ALA A 72 -11.14 -12.81 3.93
C ALA A 72 -11.95 -11.72 4.64
N GLN A 73 -13.00 -12.10 5.35
CA GLN A 73 -13.85 -11.13 6.06
C GLN A 73 -13.12 -10.63 7.31
N LEU A 74 -13.25 -9.35 7.62
CA LEU A 74 -12.78 -8.78 8.88
C LEU A 74 -13.66 -9.27 10.03
N LYS A 75 -13.06 -9.45 11.21
CA LYS A 75 -13.83 -9.69 12.44
C LYS A 75 -14.74 -8.47 12.73
N PRO A 76 -15.91 -8.65 13.38
CA PRO A 76 -16.87 -7.55 13.54
C PRO A 76 -16.32 -6.28 14.22
N ALA A 77 -15.42 -6.41 15.20
CA ALA A 77 -14.76 -5.28 15.85
C ALA A 77 -13.82 -4.53 14.89
N GLU A 78 -12.94 -5.26 14.20
CA GLU A 78 -12.03 -4.75 13.18
C GLU A 78 -12.76 -4.04 12.04
N LEU A 79 -13.88 -4.62 11.60
CA LEU A 79 -14.74 -4.05 10.57
C LEU A 79 -15.33 -2.70 11.01
N ALA A 80 -15.75 -2.56 12.28
CA ALA A 80 -16.30 -1.31 12.79
C ALA A 80 -15.22 -0.22 12.90
N GLU A 81 -14.05 -0.54 13.46
CA GLU A 81 -12.92 0.38 13.60
C GLU A 81 -12.41 0.86 12.24
N ARG A 82 -12.17 -0.07 11.31
CA ARG A 82 -11.68 0.24 9.96
C ARG A 82 -12.68 1.06 9.13
N LYS A 83 -13.99 0.86 9.34
CA LYS A 83 -15.04 1.71 8.74
C LYS A 83 -15.09 3.12 9.35
N ALA A 84 -14.82 3.26 10.65
CA ALA A 84 -14.68 4.58 11.27
C ALA A 84 -13.48 5.35 10.70
N SER A 85 -12.31 4.69 10.56
CA SER A 85 -11.14 5.28 9.89
C SER A 85 -11.41 5.62 8.43
N MET A 86 -12.18 4.80 7.70
CA MET A 86 -12.58 5.10 6.33
C MET A 86 -13.46 6.37 6.25
N ALA A 87 -14.40 6.54 7.18
CA ALA A 87 -15.24 7.72 7.25
C ALA A 87 -14.42 8.99 7.58
N GLU A 88 -13.50 8.90 8.55
CA GLU A 88 -12.65 10.03 8.97
C GLU A 88 -11.69 10.50 7.85
N TRP A 89 -10.89 9.57 7.28
CA TRP A 89 -9.78 9.93 6.39
C TRP A 89 -10.18 10.08 4.93
N TRP A 90 -11.34 9.55 4.53
CA TRP A 90 -11.79 9.56 3.13
C TRP A 90 -13.18 10.15 2.92
N GLY A 91 -13.98 10.35 3.98
CA GLY A 91 -15.38 10.74 3.84
C GLY A 91 -16.18 9.67 3.08
N VAL A 92 -15.87 8.38 3.29
CA VAL A 92 -16.55 7.26 2.63
C VAL A 92 -17.25 6.39 3.66
N THR A 93 -18.58 6.40 3.60
CA THR A 93 -19.48 5.62 4.48
C THR A 93 -20.41 4.68 3.71
N ASP A 94 -20.47 4.77 2.38
CA ASP A 94 -21.34 4.00 1.50
C ASP A 94 -20.74 3.76 0.09
N THR A 95 -21.51 3.07 -0.75
CA THR A 95 -21.20 2.74 -2.14
C THR A 95 -21.00 3.97 -3.04
N GLU A 96 -21.82 5.01 -2.90
CA GLU A 96 -21.78 6.18 -3.79
C GLU A 96 -20.51 7.00 -3.53
N GLN A 97 -20.21 7.24 -2.26
CA GLN A 97 -19.01 7.93 -1.80
C GLN A 97 -17.75 7.14 -2.21
N ALA A 98 -17.76 5.81 -2.04
CA ALA A 98 -16.65 4.94 -2.46
C ALA A 98 -16.39 5.06 -3.98
N LEU A 99 -17.43 4.93 -4.80
CA LEU A 99 -17.31 5.05 -6.26
C LEU A 99 -16.92 6.46 -6.71
N SER A 100 -17.37 7.51 -6.00
CA SER A 100 -16.98 8.90 -6.25
C SER A 100 -15.47 9.11 -6.05
N ILE A 101 -14.95 8.74 -4.87
CA ILE A 101 -13.52 8.82 -4.56
C ILE A 101 -12.69 7.97 -5.52
N LEU A 102 -13.14 6.77 -5.88
CA LEU A 102 -12.44 5.89 -6.83
C LEU A 102 -12.39 6.47 -8.26
N ASN A 103 -13.47 7.11 -8.72
CA ASN A 103 -13.47 7.79 -10.02
C ASN A 103 -12.57 9.02 -10.01
N TRP A 104 -12.60 9.83 -8.95
CA TRP A 104 -11.69 10.98 -8.80
C TRP A 104 -10.21 10.53 -8.77
N LEU A 105 -9.87 9.50 -7.97
CA LEU A 105 -8.52 8.91 -7.94
C LEU A 105 -8.09 8.32 -9.28
N LYS A 106 -9.02 7.80 -10.08
CA LYS A 106 -8.75 7.25 -11.42
C LYS A 106 -8.49 8.33 -12.46
N GLN A 107 -9.25 9.43 -12.43
CA GLN A 107 -9.17 10.50 -13.44
C GLN A 107 -8.12 11.55 -13.07
N GLU A 108 -8.28 12.20 -11.92
CA GLU A 108 -7.51 13.39 -11.52
C GLU A 108 -6.51 13.05 -10.43
N GLY A 109 -7.01 12.67 -9.25
CA GLY A 109 -6.25 12.52 -8.01
C GLY A 109 -5.62 13.83 -7.54
N HIS A 110 -4.87 13.76 -6.45
CA HIS A 110 -4.01 14.86 -6.01
C HIS A 110 -2.87 15.15 -7.00
N ARG A 111 -2.46 14.16 -7.80
CA ARG A 111 -1.37 14.24 -8.77
C ARG A 111 -1.58 15.35 -9.79
N GLN A 112 -2.80 15.68 -10.23
CA GLN A 112 -3.00 16.78 -11.17
C GLN A 112 -2.55 18.13 -10.59
N LYS A 113 -2.89 18.41 -9.34
CA LYS A 113 -2.45 19.61 -8.59
C LYS A 113 -0.96 19.55 -8.26
N PHE A 114 -0.51 18.46 -7.64
CA PHE A 114 0.86 18.37 -7.12
C PHE A 114 1.91 18.22 -8.20
N GLN A 115 1.60 17.57 -9.33
CA GLN A 115 2.52 17.49 -10.47
C GLN A 115 2.75 18.85 -11.13
N ALA A 116 1.76 19.75 -11.11
CA ALA A 116 1.91 21.13 -11.54
C ALA A 116 2.78 21.94 -10.56
N GLN A 117 2.54 21.80 -9.25
CA GLN A 117 3.35 22.45 -8.21
C GLN A 117 4.81 21.98 -8.22
N LEU A 118 5.06 20.67 -8.41
CA LEU A 118 6.40 20.10 -8.56
C LEU A 118 7.15 20.73 -9.75
N LYS A 119 6.49 20.93 -10.89
CA LYS A 119 7.10 21.60 -12.05
C LYS A 119 7.38 23.09 -11.80
N GLN A 120 6.45 23.80 -11.15
CA GLN A 120 6.59 25.24 -10.87
C GLN A 120 7.63 25.55 -9.77
N GLN A 121 7.80 24.65 -8.81
CA GLN A 121 8.61 24.85 -7.60
C GLN A 121 9.64 23.74 -7.41
N SER A 122 10.20 23.22 -8.51
CA SER A 122 11.05 22.02 -8.54
C SER A 122 12.17 22.02 -7.49
N LEU A 123 12.94 23.11 -7.40
CA LEU A 123 14.04 23.24 -6.42
C LEU A 123 13.56 23.22 -4.96
N HIS A 124 12.36 23.71 -4.67
CA HIS A 124 11.79 23.64 -3.33
C HIS A 124 11.42 22.18 -2.99
N TRP A 125 10.65 21.53 -3.86
CA TRP A 125 10.17 20.17 -3.63
C TRP A 125 11.29 19.12 -3.66
N HIS A 126 12.27 19.25 -4.55
CA HIS A 126 13.43 18.34 -4.56
C HIS A 126 14.26 18.44 -3.28
N ARG A 127 14.44 19.62 -2.70
CA ARG A 127 15.08 19.76 -1.37
C ARG A 127 14.25 19.13 -0.25
N GLN A 128 12.92 19.22 -0.31
CA GLN A 128 12.03 18.53 0.64
C GLN A 128 12.12 17.00 0.46
N PHE A 129 12.26 16.51 -0.76
CA PHE A 129 12.44 15.08 -1.04
C PHE A 129 13.81 14.58 -0.55
N GLU A 130 14.88 15.36 -0.75
CA GLU A 130 16.24 15.08 -0.28
C GLU A 130 16.36 15.05 1.25
N SER A 131 15.52 15.81 1.99
CA SER A 131 15.51 15.80 3.45
C SER A 131 14.76 14.59 4.06
N HIS A 132 14.23 13.68 3.23
CA HIS A 132 13.48 12.51 3.67
C HIS A 132 14.10 11.21 3.13
N PRO A 133 13.98 10.08 3.87
CA PRO A 133 14.61 8.80 3.49
C PRO A 133 13.85 8.08 2.36
N LEU A 134 13.85 8.66 1.16
CA LEU A 134 13.34 8.01 -0.04
C LEU A 134 14.22 6.82 -0.45
N PRO A 135 13.65 5.74 -1.03
CA PRO A 135 14.45 4.77 -1.76
C PRO A 135 15.05 5.49 -2.97
N ALA A 136 16.37 5.73 -2.96
CA ALA A 136 17.03 6.52 -3.99
C ALA A 136 17.02 5.78 -5.35
N VAL A 137 16.36 6.35 -6.35
CA VAL A 137 16.23 5.77 -7.70
C VAL A 137 16.75 6.71 -8.78
N ARG A 138 16.33 7.97 -8.68
CA ARG A 138 16.61 9.12 -9.53
C ARG A 138 15.90 10.33 -8.93
N THR A 139 16.12 11.52 -9.48
CA THR A 139 15.28 12.68 -9.20
C THR A 139 13.80 12.33 -9.42
N VAL A 140 12.94 12.63 -8.44
CA VAL A 140 11.51 12.35 -8.55
C VAL A 140 10.86 13.43 -9.42
N GLU A 141 10.52 13.06 -10.65
CA GLU A 141 9.84 13.94 -11.62
C GLU A 141 8.34 13.65 -11.74
N ASN A 142 7.88 12.45 -11.34
CA ASN A 142 6.48 12.04 -11.35
C ASN A 142 6.03 11.62 -9.95
N ILE A 143 4.95 12.20 -9.43
CA ILE A 143 4.36 11.86 -8.12
C ILE A 143 3.04 11.06 -8.20
N ALA A 144 2.66 10.60 -9.39
CA ALA A 144 1.36 9.97 -9.64
C ALA A 144 1.13 8.64 -8.89
N ALA A 145 2.18 7.94 -8.47
CA ALA A 145 2.05 6.72 -7.67
C ALA A 145 1.31 6.95 -6.35
N TRP A 146 1.38 8.17 -5.78
CA TRP A 146 0.59 8.55 -4.59
C TRP A 146 -0.89 8.21 -4.74
N ASP A 147 -1.50 8.55 -5.88
CA ASP A 147 -2.90 8.25 -6.13
C ASP A 147 -3.14 6.84 -6.70
N TYR A 148 -2.15 6.22 -7.34
CA TYR A 148 -2.26 4.84 -7.82
C TYR A 148 -2.30 3.83 -6.66
N VAL A 149 -1.41 3.98 -5.67
CA VAL A 149 -1.47 3.22 -4.40
C VAL A 149 -2.84 3.44 -3.74
N ARG A 150 -3.25 4.70 -3.58
CA ARG A 150 -4.54 5.06 -2.97
C ARG A 150 -5.74 4.46 -3.70
N SER A 151 -5.74 4.42 -5.03
CA SER A 151 -6.82 3.82 -5.82
C SER A 151 -6.95 2.32 -5.58
N VAL A 152 -5.84 1.58 -5.52
CA VAL A 152 -5.83 0.16 -5.16
C VAL A 152 -6.34 -0.05 -3.73
N CYS A 153 -5.89 0.79 -2.79
CA CYS A 153 -6.27 0.66 -1.38
C CYS A 153 -7.74 0.96 -1.12
N VAL A 154 -8.28 2.09 -1.61
CA VAL A 154 -9.69 2.44 -1.47
C VAL A 154 -10.59 1.37 -2.11
N ALA A 155 -10.18 0.80 -3.25
CA ALA A 155 -10.95 -0.25 -3.92
C ALA A 155 -11.02 -1.52 -3.07
N ARG A 156 -9.89 -1.94 -2.49
CA ARG A 156 -9.85 -3.08 -1.58
C ARG A 156 -10.64 -2.83 -0.29
N TRP A 157 -10.41 -1.70 0.38
CA TRP A 157 -11.10 -1.36 1.63
C TRP A 157 -12.61 -1.26 1.42
N SER A 158 -13.05 -0.65 0.31
CA SER A 158 -14.48 -0.55 -0.01
C SER A 158 -15.12 -1.91 -0.29
N TYR A 159 -14.35 -2.89 -0.79
CA TYR A 159 -14.77 -4.29 -0.85
C TYR A 159 -14.82 -4.93 0.55
N ASP A 160 -13.75 -4.85 1.34
CA ASP A 160 -13.66 -5.45 2.68
C ASP A 160 -14.74 -4.91 3.64
N TYR A 161 -15.22 -3.69 3.42
CA TYR A 161 -16.26 -3.03 4.22
C TYR A 161 -17.69 -3.23 3.70
N GLY A 162 -17.87 -3.94 2.59
CA GLY A 162 -19.16 -4.24 1.98
C GLY A 162 -19.81 -3.07 1.23
N TYR A 163 -19.03 -2.08 0.80
CA TYR A 163 -19.53 -0.93 0.01
C TYR A 163 -19.59 -1.23 -1.49
N ILE A 164 -18.70 -2.07 -2.01
CA ILE A 164 -18.68 -2.49 -3.42
C ILE A 164 -18.35 -3.98 -3.54
N SER A 165 -18.79 -4.62 -4.62
CA SER A 165 -18.37 -6.00 -4.94
C SER A 165 -16.93 -6.04 -5.47
N TRP A 166 -16.34 -7.24 -5.55
CA TRP A 166 -14.99 -7.38 -6.09
C TRP A 166 -14.93 -7.04 -7.59
N GLU A 167 -16.00 -7.36 -8.32
CA GLU A 167 -16.20 -7.02 -9.73
C GLU A 167 -16.30 -5.50 -9.95
N GLN A 168 -16.79 -4.76 -8.96
CA GLN A 168 -16.82 -3.29 -8.96
C GLN A 168 -15.47 -2.67 -8.55
N ALA A 169 -14.75 -3.31 -7.63
CA ALA A 169 -13.43 -2.87 -7.17
C ALA A 169 -12.33 -3.07 -8.23
N TRP A 170 -12.34 -4.22 -8.89
CA TRP A 170 -11.28 -4.66 -9.80
C TRP A 170 -10.95 -3.67 -10.95
N PRO A 171 -11.92 -3.04 -11.64
CA PRO A 171 -11.64 -2.06 -12.70
C PRO A 171 -10.84 -0.82 -12.25
N PHE A 172 -10.87 -0.47 -10.97
CA PHE A 172 -10.04 0.61 -10.42
C PHE A 172 -8.62 0.13 -10.12
N ILE A 173 -8.47 -1.07 -9.57
CA ILE A 173 -7.18 -1.73 -9.33
C ILE A 173 -6.44 -1.95 -10.67
N ASP A 174 -7.13 -2.43 -11.70
CA ASP A 174 -6.58 -2.60 -13.05
C ASP A 174 -6.16 -1.27 -13.68
N ALA A 175 -7.02 -0.24 -13.62
CA ALA A 175 -6.68 1.08 -14.14
C ALA A 175 -5.46 1.69 -13.44
N ALA A 176 -5.40 1.65 -12.11
CA ALA A 176 -4.26 2.14 -11.34
C ALA A 176 -2.96 1.38 -11.66
N THR A 177 -3.06 0.05 -11.83
CA THR A 177 -1.90 -0.78 -12.16
C THR A 177 -1.40 -0.53 -13.58
N ARG A 178 -2.29 -0.40 -14.58
CA ARG A 178 -1.90 -0.02 -15.96
C ARG A 178 -1.21 1.34 -16.01
N LEU A 179 -1.72 2.33 -15.27
CA LEU A 179 -1.09 3.64 -15.16
C LEU A 179 0.28 3.56 -14.48
N ALA A 180 0.42 2.76 -13.42
CA ALA A 180 1.71 2.54 -12.76
C ALA A 180 2.74 1.89 -13.70
N LEU A 181 2.35 0.88 -14.49
CA LEU A 181 3.22 0.20 -15.45
C LEU A 181 3.62 1.09 -16.64
N ARG A 182 2.80 2.09 -16.97
CA ARG A 182 3.10 3.10 -18.00
C ARG A 182 4.10 4.15 -17.50
N ASP A 183 3.98 4.55 -16.24
CA ASP A 183 4.68 5.71 -15.67
C ASP A 183 5.97 5.37 -14.93
N PHE A 184 6.17 4.11 -14.57
CA PHE A 184 7.29 3.65 -13.73
C PHE A 184 7.92 2.36 -14.29
N ASP A 185 9.20 2.15 -14.01
CA ASP A 185 10.02 1.04 -14.53
C ASP A 185 10.44 0.03 -13.46
N SER A 186 10.05 0.27 -12.21
CA SER A 186 10.57 -0.44 -11.03
C SER A 186 9.65 -0.20 -9.83
N TRP A 187 9.63 -1.16 -8.90
CA TRP A 187 8.99 -0.97 -7.59
C TRP A 187 9.63 0.19 -6.83
N GLU A 188 10.95 0.34 -6.97
CA GLU A 188 11.75 1.44 -6.47
C GLU A 188 11.20 2.80 -6.93
N SER A 189 11.06 3.03 -8.26
CA SER A 189 10.62 4.34 -8.77
C SER A 189 9.17 4.65 -8.42
N PHE A 190 8.30 3.63 -8.43
CA PHE A 190 6.92 3.72 -7.95
C PHE A 190 6.87 4.11 -6.45
N ALA A 191 7.71 3.51 -5.62
CA ALA A 191 7.75 3.77 -4.19
C ALA A 191 8.30 5.17 -3.83
N ALA A 192 9.35 5.62 -4.54
CA ALA A 192 9.85 6.99 -4.39
C ALA A 192 8.80 8.04 -4.80
N SER A 193 8.07 7.78 -5.89
CA SER A 193 6.94 8.60 -6.35
C SER A 193 5.81 8.68 -5.33
N PHE A 194 5.45 7.56 -4.70
CA PHE A 194 4.43 7.49 -3.65
C PHE A 194 4.81 8.34 -2.43
N LEU A 195 6.02 8.18 -1.89
CA LEU A 195 6.48 8.96 -0.74
C LEU A 195 6.58 10.46 -1.05
N ALA A 196 7.09 10.83 -2.23
CA ALA A 196 7.15 12.21 -2.67
C ALA A 196 5.75 12.85 -2.76
N GLY A 197 4.77 12.17 -3.34
CA GLY A 197 3.39 12.67 -3.39
C GLY A 197 2.70 12.70 -2.01
N ARG A 198 3.01 11.75 -1.11
CA ARG A 198 2.59 11.78 0.30
C ARG A 198 3.13 13.01 1.02
N LEU A 199 4.39 13.37 0.76
CA LEU A 199 5.05 14.55 1.33
C LEU A 199 4.42 15.85 0.80
N MET A 200 4.15 15.93 -0.50
CA MET A 200 3.46 17.09 -1.10
C MET A 200 2.02 17.26 -0.58
N TRP A 201 1.34 16.16 -0.23
CA TRP A 201 -0.04 16.20 0.25
C TRP A 201 -0.20 16.77 1.66
N SER A 202 0.70 16.42 2.58
CA SER A 202 0.68 16.91 3.97
C SER A 202 2.12 16.98 4.49
N PRO A 203 2.86 18.08 4.17
CA PRO A 203 4.30 18.21 4.47
C PRO A 203 4.65 18.17 5.96
N GLU A 204 3.72 18.59 6.82
CA GLU A 204 3.92 18.70 8.27
C GLU A 204 3.64 17.40 9.04
N SER A 205 3.30 16.31 8.35
CA SER A 205 2.89 15.06 9.01
C SER A 205 4.06 14.31 9.66
N GLU A 206 3.88 13.87 10.90
CA GLU A 206 4.89 13.08 11.63
C GLU A 206 5.03 11.64 11.05
N SER A 207 3.98 11.11 10.41
CA SER A 207 3.94 9.75 9.82
C SER A 207 4.88 9.50 8.62
N HIS A 208 5.65 10.50 8.18
CA HIS A 208 6.60 10.32 7.08
C HIS A 208 7.72 9.34 7.40
N GLY A 209 8.15 9.27 8.67
CA GLY A 209 9.15 8.30 9.13
C GLY A 209 8.65 6.87 8.93
N ASP A 210 7.50 6.55 9.54
CA ASP A 210 6.87 5.22 9.50
C ASP A 210 6.58 4.75 8.06
N LEU A 211 6.03 5.62 7.20
CA LEU A 211 5.78 5.28 5.80
C LEU A 211 7.07 5.06 5.01
N ALA A 212 8.13 5.82 5.29
CA ALA A 212 9.42 5.62 4.66
C ALA A 212 10.12 4.33 5.14
N GLU A 213 9.95 3.93 6.41
CA GLU A 213 10.41 2.63 6.91
C GLU A 213 9.66 1.47 6.24
N ILE A 214 8.33 1.55 6.12
CA ILE A 214 7.50 0.58 5.38
C ILE A 214 7.98 0.46 3.94
N VAL A 215 8.15 1.58 3.24
CA VAL A 215 8.61 1.60 1.84
C VAL A 215 10.05 1.07 1.72
N ALA A 216 10.95 1.43 2.64
CA ALA A 216 12.31 0.92 2.66
C ALA A 216 12.33 -0.60 2.89
N TYR A 217 11.46 -1.13 3.74
CA TYR A 217 11.26 -2.57 3.91
C TYR A 217 10.77 -3.22 2.61
N LEU A 218 9.70 -2.68 2.00
CA LEU A 218 9.11 -3.22 0.77
C LEU A 218 10.11 -3.25 -0.40
N VAL A 219 10.98 -2.25 -0.52
CA VAL A 219 12.04 -2.23 -1.55
C VAL A 219 13.21 -3.16 -1.19
N LYS A 220 13.70 -3.13 0.05
CA LYS A 220 15.02 -3.72 0.39
C LYS A 220 14.93 -5.14 0.95
N SER A 221 13.90 -5.47 1.72
CA SER A 221 13.80 -6.74 2.44
C SER A 221 13.80 -7.96 1.50
N PRO A 222 14.48 -9.06 1.84
CA PRO A 222 14.32 -10.34 1.14
C PRO A 222 12.96 -11.02 1.43
N ASP A 223 12.31 -10.61 2.53
CA ASP A 223 10.99 -11.09 2.96
C ASP A 223 9.83 -10.23 2.42
N SER A 224 10.14 -9.17 1.65
CA SER A 224 9.13 -8.27 1.07
C SER A 224 8.27 -8.98 0.01
N PRO A 225 6.94 -8.76 -0.02
CA PRO A 225 6.08 -9.30 -1.08
C PRO A 225 6.46 -8.82 -2.50
N TRP A 226 7.06 -7.63 -2.64
CA TRP A 226 7.61 -7.12 -3.91
C TRP A 226 8.81 -7.94 -4.43
N ARG A 227 9.41 -8.82 -3.63
CA ARG A 227 10.42 -9.78 -4.12
C ARG A 227 9.83 -10.94 -4.91
N TYR A 228 8.56 -11.27 -4.66
CA TYR A 228 7.88 -12.43 -5.28
C TYR A 228 6.87 -11.99 -6.34
N VAL A 229 6.43 -10.73 -6.28
CA VAL A 229 5.58 -10.10 -7.29
C VAL A 229 6.45 -9.22 -8.20
N ALA A 230 6.72 -9.69 -9.41
CA ALA A 230 7.56 -8.98 -10.38
C ALA A 230 6.97 -7.62 -10.80
N TRP A 231 7.83 -6.66 -11.15
CA TRP A 231 7.36 -5.34 -11.62
C TRP A 231 6.59 -5.44 -12.96
N HIS A 232 6.99 -6.33 -13.87
CA HIS A 232 6.33 -6.68 -15.14
C HIS A 232 6.29 -8.23 -15.23
N ASP A 233 5.33 -8.89 -15.87
CA ASP A 233 4.13 -8.41 -16.57
C ASP A 233 2.85 -8.50 -15.73
N TYR A 234 1.77 -7.88 -16.22
CA TYR A 234 0.40 -7.89 -15.68
C TYR A 234 -0.50 -8.70 -16.66
N PRO A 235 -1.80 -8.43 -16.96
CA PRO A 235 -2.30 -8.71 -18.30
C PRO A 235 -1.68 -7.67 -19.25
N LEU A 236 -0.38 -7.86 -19.49
CA LEU A 236 0.40 -7.24 -20.57
C LEU A 236 0.64 -8.32 -21.63
N ARG A 237 -0.41 -8.55 -22.41
CA ARG A 237 -0.39 -8.91 -23.83
C ARG A 237 -1.54 -8.16 -24.50
#